data_AF-A0A6B9FJW4-F1
#
_entry.id   AF-A0A6B9FJW4-F1
#
_cell.length_a   1.000
_cell.length_b   1.000
_cell.length_c   1.000
_cell.angle_alpha   90.00
_cell.angle_beta   90.00
_cell.angle_gamma   90.00
#
_symmetry.space_group_name_H-M   'P 1'
#
loop_
_entity.id
_entity.type
_entity.pdbx_description
1 polymer ?
#
loop_
_entity_poly.entity_id
_entity_poly.type
_entity_poly.pdbx_seq_one_letter_code
_entity_poly.pdbx_strand_id
1 'polypeptide(L)' 'MSTSPLRAHTIEIVPCADDPRCYRWLIRTRGGAVVEQSPYAFVTSNGARISGECWMREHFEEI' A
#
# COMPACT_ATOMS: atom_id res chain seq x y z
N MET A 1 28.71 -11.29 0.82
CA MET A 1 27.46 -10.82 1.45
C MET A 1 27.02 -9.58 0.69
N SER A 2 26.00 -9.70 -0.16
CA SER A 2 25.50 -8.57 -0.95
C SER A 2 24.54 -7.78 -0.07
N THR A 3 24.96 -6.59 0.37
CA THR A 3 24.05 -5.62 0.99
C THR A 3 23.27 -4.92 -0.12
N SER A 4 22.25 -5.58 -0.67
CA SER A 4 21.25 -4.88 -1.48
C SER A 4 20.45 -3.98 -0.53
N PRO A 5 20.41 -2.65 -0.73
CA PRO A 5 19.49 -1.80 0.01
C PRO A 5 18.09 -2.08 -0.55
N LEU A 6 17.44 -3.13 -0.03
CA LEU A 6 16.12 -3.57 -0.47
C LEU A 6 15.17 -2.36 -0.45
N ARG A 7 14.56 -2.11 -1.60
CA ARG A 7 13.62 -1.03 -1.88
C ARG A 7 12.35 -1.27 -1.07
N ALA A 8 12.37 -0.97 0.23
CA ALA A 8 11.22 -1.18 1.09
C ALA A 8 10.12 -0.19 0.70
N HIS A 9 9.14 -0.67 -0.07
CA HIS A 9 7.88 0.01 -0.27
C HIS A 9 7.09 -0.05 1.05
N THR A 10 6.20 0.91 1.27
CA THR A 10 5.35 0.97 2.45
C THR A 10 3.90 1.14 2.04
N ILE A 11 2.99 0.63 2.86
CA ILE A 11 1.55 0.78 2.66
C ILE A 11 1.03 1.84 3.62
N GLU A 12 0.28 2.80 3.08
CA GLU A 12 -0.46 3.81 3.83
C GLU A 12 -1.96 3.60 3.61
N ILE A 13 -2.76 3.68 4.67
CA ILE A 13 -4.22 3.62 4.60
C ILE A 13 -4.79 5.01 4.76
N VAL A 14 -5.53 5.46 3.75
CA VAL A 14 -6.13 6.80 3.69
C VAL A 14 -7.66 6.69 3.57
N PRO A 15 -8.43 7.64 4.15
CA PRO A 15 -9.86 7.75 3.86
C PRO A 15 -10.08 8.16 2.39
N CYS A 16 -11.22 7.78 1.81
CA CYS A 16 -11.61 8.28 0.50
C CYS A 16 -11.96 9.77 0.58
N ALA A 17 -11.65 10.52 -0.48
CA ALA A 17 -11.94 11.95 -0.55
C ALA A 17 -13.44 12.26 -0.44
N ASP A 18 -14.29 11.42 -1.06
CA ASP A 18 -15.73 11.68 -1.17
C ASP A 18 -16.57 11.00 -0.07
N ASP A 19 -16.03 10.00 0.64
CA ASP A 19 -16.71 9.33 1.76
C ASP A 19 -15.70 8.93 2.85
N PRO A 20 -15.72 9.56 4.04
CA PRO A 20 -14.79 9.26 5.12
C PRO A 20 -15.01 7.89 5.78
N ARG A 21 -16.10 7.19 5.44
CA ARG A 21 -16.37 5.80 5.89
C ARG A 21 -15.69 4.76 5.01
N CYS A 22 -15.12 5.20 3.88
CA CYS A 22 -14.42 4.36 2.94
C CYS A 22 -12.91 4.59 3.03
N TYR A 23 -12.12 3.55 2.77
CA TYR A 23 -10.67 3.54 2.88
C TYR A 23 -10.04 3.06 1.59
N ARG A 24 -8.82 3.51 1.31
CA ARG A 24 -7.95 3.04 0.23
C ARG A 24 -6.55 2.79 0.78
N TRP A 25 -5.82 1.88 0.15
CA TRP A 25 -4.40 1.74 0.39
C TRP A 25 -3.61 2.48 -0.70
N LEU A 26 -2.47 3.05 -0.31
CA LEU A 26 -1.46 3.63 -1.19
C LEU A 26 -0.14 2.91 -0.92
N ILE A 27 0.58 2.54 -1.98
CA ILE A 27 1.95 2.05 -1.86
C ILE A 27 2.90 3.19 -2.17
N ARG A 28 3.83 3.45 -1.25
CA ARG A 28 4.85 4.49 -1.37
C ARG A 28 6.24 3.89 -1.47
N THR A 29 7.09 4.52 -2.28
CA THR A 29 8.54 4.32 -2.19
C THR A 29 9.09 4.85 -0.87
N ARG A 30 10.33 4.49 -0.51
CA ARG A 30 11.06 5.06 0.63
C ARG A 30 11.14 6.59 0.61
N GLY A 31 11.16 7.20 -0.59
CA GLY A 31 11.16 8.67 -0.75
C GLY A 31 9.80 9.32 -0.51
N GLY A 32 8.77 8.54 -0.16
CA GLY A 32 7.41 9.03 0.10
C GLY A 32 6.56 9.21 -1.16
N ALA A 33 7.11 9.02 -2.36
CA ALA A 33 6.33 9.10 -3.60
C ALA A 33 5.34 7.92 -3.67
N VAL A 34 4.07 8.21 -3.97
CA VAL A 34 3.05 7.19 -4.26
C VAL A 34 3.36 6.55 -5.60
N VAL A 35 3.47 5.22 -5.62
CA VAL A 35 3.70 4.44 -6.85
C VAL A 35 2.48 3.63 -7.27
N GLU A 36 1.61 3.30 -6.31
CA GLU A 36 0.38 2.57 -6.61
C GLU A 36 -0.72 2.90 -5.62
N GLN A 37 -1.97 2.71 -6.04
CA GLN A 37 -3.16 2.90 -5.22
C GLN A 37 -4.17 1.78 -5.48
N SER A 38 -4.93 1.43 -4.46
CA SER A 38 -6.05 0.49 -4.61
C SER A 38 -7.03 0.95 -5.69
N PRO A 39 -7.45 0.08 -6.63
CA PRO A 39 -8.42 0.45 -7.66
C PRO A 39 -9.83 0.65 -7.10
N TYR A 40 -10.17 -0.03 -6.01
CA TYR A 40 -11.47 0.06 -5.32
C TYR A 40 -11.32 0.54 -3.87
N ALA A 41 -12.43 1.01 -3.30
CA ALA A 41 -12.51 1.43 -1.91
C ALA A 41 -12.96 0.28 -1.00
N PHE A 42 -12.60 0.36 0.27
CA PHE A 42 -12.95 -0.61 1.31
C PHE A 42 -13.81 0.03 2.38
N VAL A 43 -14.78 -0.70 2.91
CA VAL A 43 -15.65 -0.22 4.00
C VAL A 43 -14.97 -0.24 5.38
N THR A 44 -13.79 -0.84 5.50
CA THR A 44 -13.00 -0.84 6.73
C THR A 44 -11.52 -0.55 6.47
N SER A 45 -10.88 0.16 7.40
CA SER A 45 -9.44 0.42 7.36
C SER A 45 -8.62 -0.88 7.38
N ASN A 46 -9.05 -1.86 8.16
CA ASN A 46 -8.34 -3.14 8.24
C ASN A 46 -8.45 -3.96 6.94
N GLY A 47 -9.60 -3.93 6.27
CA GLY A 47 -9.77 -4.56 4.97
C GLY A 47 -8.86 -3.94 3.90
N ALA A 48 -8.75 -2.61 3.89
CA ALA A 48 -7.80 -1.92 3.03
C ALA A 48 -6.35 -2.33 3.33
N ARG A 49 -5.98 -2.43 4.62
CA ARG A 49 -4.64 -2.86 5.04
C ARG A 49 -4.29 -4.25 4.53
N ILE A 50 -5.13 -5.25 4.83
CA ILE A 50 -4.88 -6.64 4.43
C ILE A 50 -4.75 -6.75 2.91
N SER A 51 -5.63 -6.09 2.15
CA SER A 51 -5.54 -6.08 0.70
C SER A 51 -4.23 -5.46 0.19
N GLY A 52 -3.83 -4.32 0.75
CA GLY A 52 -2.58 -3.65 0.37
C GLY A 52 -1.35 -4.50 0.69
N GLU A 53 -1.32 -5.16 1.86
CA GLU A 53 -0.23 -6.05 2.28
C GLU A 53 -0.10 -7.25 1.35
N CYS A 54 -1.22 -7.88 0.97
CA CYS A 54 -1.21 -8.95 -0.03
C CYS A 54 -0.67 -8.46 -1.37
N TRP A 55 -1.14 -7.30 -1.85
CA TRP A 55 -0.67 -6.73 -3.12
C TRP A 55 0.83 -6.44 -3.10
N MET A 56 1.33 -5.81 -2.03
CA MET A 56 2.73 -5.49 -1.86
C MET A 56 3.61 -6.74 -1.85
N ARG A 57 3.19 -7.80 -1.15
CA ARG A 57 3.89 -9.09 -1.16
C ARG A 57 3.95 -9.73 -2.55
N GLU A 58 2.88 -9.61 -3.33
CA GLU A 58 2.79 -10.24 -4.66
C GLU A 58 3.58 -9.48 -5.75
N HIS A 59 3.73 -8.16 -5.60
CA HIS A 59 4.24 -7.29 -6.68
C HIS A 59 5.53 -6.53 -6.35
N PHE A 60 5.92 -6.44 -5.07
CA PHE A 60 7.05 -5.60 -4.63
C PHE A 60 8.05 -6.32 -3.73
N GLU A 61 7.72 -7.50 -3.20
CA GLU A 61 8.70 -8.39 -2.56
C GLU A 61 9.30 -9.31 -3.64
N GLU A 62 10.45 -8.92 -4.21
CA GLU A 62 11.30 -9.84 -4.98
C GLU A 62 11.87 -10.91 -4.02
N ILE A 63 11.75 -12.19 -4.37
CA ILE A 63 12.38 -13.34 -3.68
C ILE A 63 13.90 -13.31 -3.92
#